data_AF-A0A7V3Y1J4-F1
#
_entry.id   AF-A0A7V3Y1J4-F1
#
_cell.length_a   1.000
_cell.length_b   1.000
_cell.length_c   1.000
_cell.angle_alpha   90.00
_cell.angle_beta   90.00
_cell.angle_gamma   90.00
#
_symmetry.space_group_name_H-M   'P 1'
#
loop_
_entity.id
_entity.type
_entity.pdbx_description
1 polymer ?
#
loop_
_entity_poly.entity_id
_entity_poly.type
_entity_poly.pdbx_seq_one_letter_code
_entity_poly.pdbx_strand_id
1 'polypeptide(L)'
;MLFKITDYNIYSDRIYKGTAFTFAFSLCILTLAEIFNDLKSTTIELLLPFTIAGIAIAILSASYTNNKFFRYILIALTLLIIEVHFIVKPTIFHAIIYWFPFVPLIALIIQGIRSALIWLTVTLICLCFDYYYLNTTIGNNYTLAVYSTPFFLTAIVFILSNISFSFLLYKLLGDAYEEMKEKKSELEILSSNIEHKNNVLIKYQQNLLDLSQLTFSNNLENQFENICKTASDALNISRVSVWLFENNSSLLTRKFQFDRNEQQEPISSIETKDFPNYFDTIAKKKIIIAPDVQKHVAVNEFYEPYFKPLNIKSSLDCSIIIDGVIYGIICCEHQFDRKDFNIEDALFVQSLSEFIALSLKNEQIKSLLYEIQKKNGELKNMNNSLEEAVKERTRELEMQNEQLSEYAFINSHLLRAPLSRILGLAFLISHEVTIPEDQKIIQELIVSSNELDAIIKKISEILYDGNNLKREDIRTILDRNFKNSSN
;
A
#
# COMPACT_ATOMS: atom_id res chain seq x y z
N MET A 1 22.22 14.26 38.84
CA MET A 1 21.07 15.15 39.10
C MET A 1 21.52 16.61 38.96
N LEU A 2 22.06 16.97 37.79
CA LEU A 2 22.37 18.36 37.43
C LEU A 2 21.10 18.90 36.78
N PHE A 3 20.57 20.01 37.29
CA PHE A 3 19.44 20.71 36.71
C PHE A 3 19.63 20.82 35.19
N LYS A 4 18.85 20.05 34.42
CA LYS A 4 18.56 20.42 33.03
C LYS A 4 17.73 21.68 33.13
N ILE A 5 18.41 22.82 33.30
CA ILE A 5 17.84 24.13 33.09
C ILE A 5 17.53 24.14 31.60
N THR A 6 16.29 23.77 31.28
CA THR A 6 15.71 24.04 29.98
C THR A 6 15.92 25.53 29.77
N ASP A 7 16.72 25.89 28.76
CA ASP A 7 16.84 27.28 28.36
C ASP A 7 15.41 27.76 28.16
N TYR A 8 14.92 28.60 29.07
CA TYR A 8 13.73 29.38 28.81
C TYR A 8 14.12 30.21 27.61
N ASN A 9 13.73 29.71 26.44
CA ASN A 9 13.89 30.38 25.17
C ASN A 9 12.93 31.55 25.17
N ILE A 10 13.26 32.58 25.97
CA ILE A 10 12.67 33.91 25.90
C ILE A 10 13.26 34.58 24.63
N TYR A 11 13.13 33.90 23.48
CA TYR A 11 13.37 34.45 22.17
C TYR A 11 12.11 35.17 21.68
N SER A 12 11.39 35.84 22.59
CA SER A 12 10.26 36.66 22.18
C SER A 12 10.80 37.98 21.64
N ASP A 13 10.68 38.15 20.32
CA ASP A 13 11.04 39.38 19.62
C ASP A 13 10.33 40.60 20.20
N ARG A 14 9.13 40.41 20.76
CA ARG A 14 8.37 41.45 21.46
C ARG A 14 9.08 41.93 22.72
N ILE A 15 9.64 41.01 23.51
CA ILE A 15 10.36 41.31 24.75
C ILE A 15 11.65 42.07 24.43
N TYR A 16 12.41 41.58 23.45
CA TYR A 16 13.64 42.25 23.01
C TYR A 16 13.41 43.68 22.53
N LYS A 17 12.39 43.92 21.67
CA LYS A 17 12.01 45.27 21.22
C LYS A 17 11.65 46.15 22.42
N GLY A 18 10.79 45.65 23.31
CA GLY A 18 10.37 46.38 24.50
C GLY A 18 11.56 46.86 25.34
N THR A 19 12.51 45.97 25.62
CA THR A 19 13.71 46.30 26.41
C THR A 19 14.64 47.30 25.71
N ALA A 20 14.82 47.18 24.39
CA ALA A 20 15.66 48.13 23.64
C ALA A 20 15.05 49.54 23.61
N PHE A 21 13.73 49.65 23.44
CA PHE A 21 13.02 50.93 23.48
C PHE A 21 13.02 51.57 24.87
N THR A 22 12.77 50.80 25.93
CA THR A 22 12.81 51.34 27.30
C THR A 22 14.21 51.80 27.69
N PHE A 23 15.25 51.07 27.27
CA PHE A 23 16.64 51.48 27.47
C PHE A 23 16.95 52.81 26.78
N ALA A 24 16.64 52.94 25.48
CA ALA A 24 16.83 54.19 24.75
C ALA A 24 16.05 55.36 25.38
N PHE A 25 14.81 55.10 25.81
CA PHE A 25 13.98 56.10 26.47
C PHE A 25 14.56 56.56 27.82
N SER A 26 15.06 55.62 28.64
CA SER A 26 15.72 55.96 29.91
C SER A 26 16.97 56.82 29.70
N LEU A 27 17.79 56.54 28.68
CA LEU A 27 18.95 57.36 28.31
C LEU A 27 18.54 58.78 27.91
N CYS A 28 17.44 58.93 27.16
CA CYS A 28 16.90 60.25 26.80
C CYS A 28 16.42 61.04 28.02
N ILE A 29 15.76 60.39 28.99
CA ILE A 29 15.34 61.05 30.23
C ILE A 29 16.57 61.49 31.03
N LEU A 30 17.60 60.64 31.13
CA LEU A 30 18.79 60.90 31.93
C LEU A 30 19.61 62.06 31.34
N THR A 31 19.71 62.14 30.01
CA THR A 31 20.31 63.32 29.32
C THR A 31 19.54 64.58 29.58
N LEU A 32 18.22 64.56 29.43
CA LEU A 32 17.39 65.74 29.69
C LEU A 32 17.53 66.17 31.16
N ALA A 33 17.53 65.23 32.09
CA ALA A 33 17.66 65.52 33.52
C ALA A 33 19.04 66.15 33.85
N GLU A 34 20.13 65.66 33.26
CA GLU A 34 21.46 66.25 33.45
C GLU A 34 21.54 67.66 32.83
N ILE A 35 20.95 67.87 31.66
CA ILE A 35 20.91 69.19 30.97
C ILE A 35 20.15 70.23 31.80
N PHE A 36 19.01 69.87 32.39
CA PHE A 36 18.15 70.83 33.08
C PHE A 36 18.48 71.02 34.57
N ASN A 37 19.00 69.99 35.25
CA ASN A 37 19.16 70.01 36.72
C ASN A 37 20.61 69.94 37.20
N ASP A 38 21.62 69.87 36.31
CA ASP A 38 23.06 69.73 36.63
C ASP A 38 23.28 68.76 37.81
N LEU A 39 22.89 67.50 37.60
CA LEU A 39 22.93 66.48 38.63
C LEU A 39 24.38 66.13 39.05
N LYS A 40 25.38 66.64 38.31
CA LYS A 40 26.82 66.36 38.43
C LYS A 40 27.12 64.86 38.40
N SER A 41 26.20 64.09 37.83
CA SER A 41 26.28 62.63 37.78
C SER A 41 27.12 62.20 36.58
N THR A 42 27.07 62.98 35.48
CA THR A 42 27.75 62.71 34.19
C THR A 42 28.20 64.00 33.48
N THR A 43 28.96 63.89 32.38
CA THR A 43 29.18 65.03 31.45
C THR A 43 28.26 64.90 30.24
N ILE A 44 27.60 66.00 29.85
CA ILE A 44 26.69 66.04 28.69
C ILE A 44 27.42 65.62 27.40
N GLU A 45 28.69 66.02 27.27
CA GLU A 45 29.57 65.68 26.13
C GLU A 45 29.75 64.16 25.95
N LEU A 46 29.61 63.38 27.03
CA LEU A 46 29.70 61.93 27.00
C LEU A 46 28.32 61.29 26.81
N LEU A 47 27.30 61.79 27.52
CA LEU A 47 25.96 61.20 27.57
C LEU A 47 25.19 61.34 26.24
N LEU A 48 25.44 62.41 25.48
CA LEU A 48 24.77 62.69 24.21
C LEU A 48 25.11 61.67 23.09
N PRO A 49 26.37 61.34 22.78
CA PRO A 49 26.71 60.25 21.85
C PRO A 49 26.06 58.90 22.20
N PHE A 50 25.91 58.60 23.50
CA PHE A 50 25.31 57.35 23.96
C PHE A 50 23.79 57.31 23.80
N THR A 51 23.09 58.43 24.00
CA THR A 51 21.66 58.50 23.66
C THR A 51 21.42 58.22 22.19
N ILE A 52 22.27 58.77 21.32
CA ILE A 52 22.20 58.56 19.87
C ILE A 52 22.44 57.08 19.54
N ALA A 53 23.45 56.45 20.14
CA ALA A 53 23.72 55.03 19.97
C ALA A 53 22.58 54.14 20.50
N GLY A 54 21.99 54.47 21.65
CA GLY A 54 20.85 53.77 22.25
C GLY A 54 19.60 53.84 21.37
N ILE A 55 19.28 55.03 20.84
CA ILE A 55 18.18 55.22 19.87
C ILE A 55 18.44 54.41 18.59
N ALA A 56 19.66 54.44 18.06
CA ALA A 56 20.03 53.67 16.87
C ALA A 56 19.84 52.16 17.08
N ILE A 57 20.23 51.62 18.23
CA ILE A 57 20.00 50.21 18.57
C ILE A 57 18.51 49.91 18.73
N ALA A 58 17.71 50.79 19.34
CA ALA A 58 16.26 50.61 19.44
C ALA A 58 15.61 50.53 18.04
N ILE A 59 16.00 51.41 17.12
CA ILE A 59 15.53 51.41 15.73
C ILE A 59 15.97 50.13 14.98
N LEU A 60 17.23 49.73 15.14
CA LEU A 60 17.76 48.50 14.54
C LEU A 60 17.08 47.25 15.12
N SER A 61 16.77 47.24 16.42
CA SER A 61 16.05 46.15 17.09
C SER A 61 14.61 46.00 16.58
N ALA A 62 13.97 47.10 16.16
CA ALA A 62 12.66 47.07 15.53
C ALA A 62 12.70 46.42 14.14
N SER A 63 13.82 46.57 13.44
CA SER A 63 14.02 46.18 12.03
C SER A 63 14.66 44.79 11.84
N TYR A 64 15.50 44.33 12.79
CA TYR A 64 16.32 43.10 12.67
C TYR A 64 16.25 42.20 13.92
N THR A 65 15.05 41.76 14.30
CA THR A 65 14.76 41.10 15.59
C THR A 65 15.40 39.73 15.80
N ASN A 66 15.57 38.98 14.72
CA ASN A 66 15.92 37.56 14.77
C ASN A 66 17.45 37.31 14.78
N ASN A 67 18.27 38.37 14.69
CA ASN A 67 19.72 38.23 14.67
C ASN A 67 20.30 38.32 16.10
N LYS A 68 20.88 37.22 16.56
CA LYS A 68 21.51 37.09 17.89
C LYS A 68 22.59 38.15 18.12
N PHE A 69 23.27 38.62 17.07
CA PHE A 69 24.34 39.61 17.16
C PHE A 69 23.88 40.94 17.80
N PHE A 70 22.74 41.49 17.37
CA PHE A 70 22.24 42.76 17.91
C PHE A 70 21.85 42.67 19.39
N ARG A 71 21.40 41.49 19.82
CA ARG A 71 21.08 41.21 21.23
C ARG A 71 22.30 41.28 22.14
N TYR A 72 23.50 40.94 21.66
CA TYR A 72 24.74 41.08 22.42
C TYR A 72 25.23 42.53 22.45
N ILE A 73 25.05 43.26 21.35
CA ILE A 73 25.46 44.67 21.25
C ILE A 73 24.79 45.53 22.33
N LEU A 74 23.50 45.35 22.58
CA LEU A 74 22.79 46.16 23.58
C LEU A 74 23.38 45.99 24.99
N ILE A 75 23.67 44.75 25.39
CA ILE A 75 24.23 44.43 26.71
C ILE A 75 25.67 44.96 26.81
N ALA A 76 26.48 44.73 25.76
CA ALA A 76 27.85 45.20 25.70
C ALA A 76 27.94 46.75 25.74
N LEU A 77 27.06 47.44 25.01
CA LEU A 77 27.00 48.90 25.01
C LEU A 77 26.60 49.44 26.39
N THR A 78 25.68 48.76 27.09
CA THR A 78 25.30 49.14 28.46
C THR A 78 26.48 49.05 29.41
N LEU A 79 27.25 47.95 29.36
CA LEU A 79 28.45 47.81 30.19
C LEU A 79 29.51 48.86 29.81
N LEU A 80 29.73 49.07 28.52
CA LEU A 80 30.72 50.03 28.02
C LEU A 80 30.42 51.47 28.49
N ILE A 81 29.15 51.86 28.56
CA ILE A 81 28.74 53.17 29.10
C ILE A 81 29.20 53.33 30.54
N ILE A 82 28.96 52.30 31.37
CA ILE A 82 29.28 52.30 32.78
C ILE A 82 30.80 52.42 32.97
N GLU A 83 31.58 51.66 32.21
CA GLU A 83 33.05 51.63 32.23
C GLU A 83 33.69 52.95 31.79
N VAL A 84 33.29 53.48 30.63
CA VAL A 84 33.86 54.73 30.10
C VAL A 84 33.57 55.88 31.06
N HIS A 85 32.38 55.91 31.65
CA HIS A 85 32.02 56.95 32.60
C HIS A 85 32.85 56.88 33.89
N PHE A 86 33.11 55.67 34.38
CA PHE A 86 34.00 55.45 35.52
C PHE A 86 35.44 55.91 35.22
N ILE A 87 36.03 55.54 34.08
CA ILE A 87 37.41 55.88 33.72
C ILE A 87 37.62 57.40 33.63
N VAL A 88 36.66 58.12 33.05
CA VAL A 88 36.76 59.58 32.85
C VAL A 88 36.59 60.35 34.16
N LYS A 89 35.73 59.87 35.07
CA LYS A 89 35.50 60.49 36.40
C LYS A 89 35.43 59.44 37.52
N PRO A 90 36.58 58.92 37.99
CA PRO A 90 36.59 57.82 38.96
C PRO A 90 35.99 58.20 40.33
N THR A 91 35.92 59.50 40.65
CA THR A 91 35.31 60.01 41.89
C THR A 91 33.81 59.72 42.02
N ILE A 92 33.13 59.39 40.90
CA ILE A 92 31.68 59.13 40.86
C ILE A 92 31.36 57.62 41.01
N PHE A 93 32.36 56.77 41.28
CA PHE A 93 32.21 55.31 41.41
C PHE A 93 31.04 54.87 42.29
N HIS A 94 30.82 55.54 43.44
CA HIS A 94 29.73 55.25 44.37
C HIS A 94 28.33 55.37 43.75
N ALA A 95 28.15 56.25 42.76
CA ALA A 95 26.88 56.40 42.06
C ALA A 95 26.76 55.42 40.88
N ILE A 96 27.88 55.10 40.24
CA ILE A 96 27.94 54.21 39.06
C ILE A 96 27.82 52.74 39.44
N ILE A 97 28.32 52.34 40.62
CA ILE A 97 28.30 50.95 41.08
C ILE A 97 26.90 50.33 41.10
N TYR A 98 25.87 51.15 41.34
CA TYR A 98 24.47 50.71 41.33
C TYR A 98 23.98 50.30 39.94
N TRP A 99 24.63 50.74 38.86
CA TRP A 99 24.22 50.43 37.48
C TRP A 99 24.77 49.10 36.96
N PHE A 100 25.85 48.57 37.53
CA PHE A 100 26.44 47.29 37.11
C PHE A 100 25.47 46.08 37.12
N PRO A 101 24.60 45.92 38.14
CA PRO A 101 23.59 44.86 38.16
C PRO A 101 22.59 44.88 37.00
N PHE A 102 22.41 46.01 36.28
CA PHE A 102 21.53 46.05 35.11
C PHE A 102 22.05 45.23 33.94
N VAL A 103 23.36 45.07 33.79
CA VAL A 103 23.97 44.35 32.66
C VAL A 103 23.55 42.86 32.66
N PRO A 104 23.73 42.07 33.75
CA PRO A 104 23.25 40.69 33.79
C PRO A 104 21.72 40.60 33.80
N LEU A 105 21.02 41.61 34.33
CA LEU A 105 19.55 41.65 34.34
C LEU A 105 18.98 41.83 32.92
N ILE A 106 19.54 42.75 32.13
CA ILE A 106 19.18 42.94 30.72
C ILE A 106 19.56 41.68 29.91
N ALA A 107 20.70 41.07 30.20
CA ALA A 107 21.11 39.81 29.58
C ALA A 107 20.13 38.67 29.87
N LEU A 108 19.61 38.57 31.10
CA LEU A 108 18.58 37.60 31.46
C LEU A 108 17.31 37.77 30.63
N ILE A 109 16.86 39.01 30.44
CA ILE A 109 15.64 39.29 29.68
C ILE A 109 15.81 38.98 28.19
N ILE A 110 16.95 39.34 27.62
CA ILE A 110 17.13 39.34 26.15
C ILE A 110 17.66 38.00 25.63
N GLN A 111 18.47 37.31 26.45
CA GLN A 111 19.24 36.14 26.03
C GLN A 111 19.05 34.92 26.95
N GLY A 112 18.34 35.07 28.07
CA GLY A 112 18.09 34.00 29.01
C GLY A 112 19.21 33.77 30.03
N ILE A 113 19.03 32.75 30.85
CA ILE A 113 19.77 32.58 32.11
C ILE A 113 21.26 32.26 31.91
N ARG A 114 21.63 31.51 30.87
CA ARG A 114 23.03 31.19 30.58
C ARG A 114 23.84 32.43 30.23
N SER A 115 23.30 33.27 29.34
CA SER A 115 23.92 34.55 29.00
C SER A 115 23.96 35.51 30.20
N ALA A 116 22.92 35.54 31.03
CA ALA A 116 22.93 36.34 32.25
C ALA A 116 24.08 35.97 33.20
N LEU A 117 24.34 34.67 33.37
CA LEU A 117 25.46 34.18 34.18
C LEU A 117 26.82 34.61 33.59
N ILE A 118 26.99 34.53 32.27
CA ILE A 118 28.21 35.00 31.59
C ILE A 118 28.39 36.50 31.85
N TRP A 119 27.36 37.31 31.59
CA TRP A 119 27.45 38.76 31.81
C TRP A 119 27.63 39.14 33.27
N LEU A 120 27.08 38.37 34.21
CA LEU A 120 27.33 38.55 35.64
C LEU A 120 28.82 38.35 35.95
N THR A 121 29.43 37.29 35.43
CA THR A 121 30.88 37.07 35.61
C THR A 121 31.72 38.19 34.99
N VAL A 122 31.35 38.68 33.81
CA VAL A 122 32.02 39.82 33.15
C VAL A 122 31.93 41.06 34.03
N THR A 123 30.74 41.39 34.54
CA THR A 123 30.55 42.58 35.39
C THR A 123 31.30 42.50 36.73
N LEU A 124 31.40 41.32 37.33
CA LEU A 124 32.17 41.14 38.56
C LEU A 124 33.67 41.32 38.32
N ILE A 125 34.19 40.85 37.18
CA ILE A 125 35.59 41.03 36.80
C ILE A 125 35.89 42.52 36.60
N CYS A 126 35.03 43.23 35.86
CA CYS A 126 35.08 44.67 35.67
C CYS A 126 35.14 45.44 37.00
N LEU A 127 34.22 45.16 37.93
CA LEU A 127 34.19 45.80 39.25
C LEU A 127 35.49 45.60 40.05
N CYS A 128 36.13 44.43 39.94
CA CYS A 128 37.43 44.19 40.58
C CYS A 128 38.55 45.04 39.94
N PHE A 129 38.54 45.19 38.61
CA PHE A 129 39.49 46.07 37.91
C PHE A 129 39.27 47.55 38.26
N ASP A 130 38.02 47.99 38.30
CA ASP A 130 37.65 49.36 38.67
C ASP A 130 38.09 49.70 40.08
N TYR A 131 37.86 48.80 41.03
CA TYR A 131 38.33 48.95 42.40
C TYR A 131 39.85 49.09 42.46
N TYR A 132 40.58 48.26 41.72
CA TYR A 132 42.04 48.34 41.65
C TYR A 132 42.51 49.66 41.01
N TYR A 133 41.89 50.09 39.91
CA TYR A 133 42.20 51.34 39.21
C TYR A 133 41.93 52.57 40.08
N LEU A 134 40.82 52.57 40.82
CA LEU A 134 40.47 53.63 41.76
C LEU A 134 41.54 53.77 42.84
N ASN A 135 41.98 52.63 43.39
CA ASN A 135 42.96 52.61 44.46
C ASN A 135 44.35 53.08 44.00
N THR A 136 44.73 52.83 42.74
CA THR A 136 46.02 53.27 42.18
C THR A 136 46.01 54.73 41.71
N THR A 137 44.88 55.22 41.20
CA THR A 137 44.78 56.57 40.60
C THR A 137 44.45 57.65 41.62
N ILE A 138 43.59 57.35 42.60
CA ILE A 138 43.10 58.32 43.59
C ILE A 138 43.71 58.07 44.99
N GLY A 139 44.19 56.86 45.26
CA GLY A 139 44.73 56.47 46.57
C GLY A 139 43.65 56.03 47.57
N ASN A 140 44.08 55.54 48.75
CA ASN A 140 43.18 54.92 49.73
C ASN A 140 42.18 55.90 50.39
N ASN A 141 42.46 57.21 50.38
CA ASN A 141 41.64 58.23 51.05
C ASN A 141 41.36 59.39 50.10
N TYR A 142 40.09 59.59 49.76
CA TYR A 142 39.62 60.78 49.04
C TYR A 142 38.41 61.36 49.74
N THR A 143 38.35 62.69 49.80
CA THR A 143 37.25 63.41 50.43
C THR A 143 36.08 63.51 49.45
N LEU A 144 34.97 62.85 49.77
CA LEU A 144 33.77 62.87 48.96
C LEU A 144 32.83 63.99 49.40
N ALA A 145 32.58 64.96 48.52
CA ALA A 145 31.43 65.83 48.68
C ALA A 145 30.18 65.09 48.20
N VAL A 146 29.54 64.32 49.09
CA VAL A 146 28.21 63.75 48.81
C VAL A 146 27.19 64.87 48.92
N TYR A 147 26.68 65.33 47.79
CA TYR A 147 25.48 66.14 47.77
C TYR A 147 24.29 65.22 48.06
N SER A 148 23.70 65.35 49.26
CA SER A 148 22.65 64.46 49.74
C SER A 148 21.42 64.45 48.83
N THR A 149 20.97 65.61 48.36
CA THR A 149 19.78 65.74 47.51
C THR A 149 19.90 64.99 46.17
N PRO A 150 20.96 65.20 45.35
CA PRO A 150 21.18 64.44 44.12
C PRO A 150 21.35 62.93 44.36
N PHE A 151 22.05 62.55 45.43
CA PHE A 151 22.26 61.15 45.79
C PHE A 151 20.94 60.41 46.09
N PHE A 152 20.07 61.02 46.91
CA PHE A 152 18.76 60.43 47.21
C PHE A 152 17.85 60.39 45.98
N LEU A 153 17.86 61.43 45.14
CA LEU A 153 17.02 61.48 43.94
C LEU A 153 17.40 60.38 42.93
N THR A 154 18.70 60.18 42.70
CA THR A 154 19.20 59.12 41.81
C THR A 154 18.90 57.72 42.34
N ALA A 155 19.02 57.50 43.66
CA ALA A 155 18.64 56.23 44.30
C ALA A 155 17.14 55.90 44.17
N ILE A 156 16.27 56.90 44.31
CA ILE A 156 14.82 56.71 44.13
C ILE A 156 14.47 56.34 42.69
N VAL A 157 15.04 57.05 41.71
CA VAL A 157 14.86 56.74 40.28
C VAL A 157 15.34 55.32 39.96
N PHE A 158 16.46 54.91 40.54
CA PHE A 158 17.01 53.56 40.39
C PHE A 158 16.07 52.47 40.92
N ILE A 159 15.54 52.64 42.14
CA ILE A 159 14.60 51.68 42.74
C ILE A 159 13.33 51.56 41.90
N LEU A 160 12.76 52.69 41.46
CA LEU A 160 11.56 52.71 40.63
C LEU A 160 11.78 52.02 39.28
N SER A 161 12.94 52.23 38.65
CA SER A 161 13.31 51.57 37.39
C SER A 161 13.42 50.05 37.56
N ASN A 162 14.05 49.58 38.64
CA ASN A 162 14.19 48.14 38.93
C ASN A 162 12.84 47.46 39.20
N ILE A 163 11.95 48.14 39.94
CA ILE A 163 10.59 47.64 40.21
C ILE A 163 9.80 47.54 38.89
N SER A 164 9.86 48.58 38.05
CA SER A 164 9.18 48.60 36.74
C SER A 164 9.68 47.47 35.83
N PHE A 165 10.99 47.26 35.78
CA PHE A 165 11.61 46.20 34.98
C PHE A 165 11.23 44.80 35.48
N SER A 166 11.24 44.60 36.80
CA SER A 166 10.86 43.33 37.43
C SER A 166 9.39 43.01 37.18
N PHE A 167 8.51 44.01 37.24
CA PHE A 167 7.10 43.86 36.93
C PHE A 167 6.85 43.52 35.46
N LEU A 168 7.52 44.21 34.54
CA LEU A 168 7.44 43.93 33.10
C LEU A 168 7.91 42.50 32.79
N LEU A 169 9.01 42.06 33.41
CA LEU A 169 9.53 40.70 33.26
C LEU A 169 8.54 39.66 33.80
N TYR A 170 7.98 39.88 34.98
CA TYR A 170 6.98 39.01 35.58
C TYR A 170 5.77 38.83 34.65
N LYS A 171 5.24 39.93 34.10
CA LYS A 171 4.11 39.89 33.17
C LYS A 171 4.44 39.14 31.87
N LEU A 172 5.58 39.45 31.26
CA LEU A 172 5.98 38.83 29.98
C LEU A 172 6.29 37.33 30.12
N LEU A 173 6.90 36.91 31.25
CA LEU A 173 7.08 35.48 31.54
C LEU A 173 5.75 34.80 31.82
N GLY A 174 4.84 35.46 32.54
CA GLY A 174 3.49 34.95 32.82
C GLY A 174 2.73 34.62 31.55
N ASP A 175 2.62 35.60 30.65
CA ASP A 175 1.92 35.45 29.35
C ASP A 175 2.55 34.32 28.50
N ALA A 176 3.89 34.26 28.43
CA ALA A 176 4.60 33.22 27.68
C ALA A 176 4.44 31.82 28.29
N TYR A 177 4.38 31.74 29.62
CA TYR A 177 4.15 30.49 30.34
C TYR A 177 2.73 29.97 30.12
N GLU A 178 1.72 30.85 30.14
CA GLU A 178 0.33 30.49 29.84
C GLU A 178 0.19 29.97 28.40
N GLU A 179 0.75 30.68 27.40
CA GLU A 179 0.70 30.24 26.00
C GLU A 179 1.38 28.87 25.79
N MET A 180 2.52 28.62 26.45
CA MET A 180 3.19 27.33 26.39
C MET A 180 2.37 26.22 27.06
N LYS A 181 1.68 26.53 28.17
CA LYS A 181 0.85 25.57 28.89
C LYS A 181 -0.36 25.14 28.05
N GLU A 182 -1.02 26.09 27.38
CA GLU A 182 -2.13 25.81 26.46
C GLU A 182 -1.67 24.92 25.30
N LYS A 183 -0.60 25.30 24.57
CA LYS A 183 -0.04 24.49 23.48
C LYS A 183 0.35 23.09 23.92
N LYS A 184 0.91 22.95 25.13
CA LYS A 184 1.25 21.63 25.68
C LYS A 184 0.00 20.78 25.89
N SER A 185 -1.06 21.36 26.44
CA SER A 185 -2.33 20.63 26.64
C SER A 185 -2.97 20.20 25.32
N GLU A 186 -2.92 21.04 24.28
CA GLU A 186 -3.39 20.68 22.93
C GLU A 186 -2.58 19.51 22.34
N LEU A 187 -1.25 19.54 22.49
CA LEU A 187 -0.38 18.45 22.02
C LEU A 187 -0.63 17.13 22.75
N GLU A 188 -0.91 17.17 24.06
CA GLU A 188 -1.25 15.97 24.83
C GLU A 188 -2.57 15.35 24.35
N ILE A 189 -3.58 16.17 24.08
CA ILE A 189 -4.86 15.70 23.50
C ILE A 189 -4.63 15.11 22.12
N LEU A 190 -3.86 15.78 21.26
CA LEU A 190 -3.55 15.27 19.92
C LEU A 190 -2.79 13.95 19.96
N SER A 191 -1.79 13.81 20.85
CA SER A 191 -1.03 12.58 21.03
C SER A 191 -1.93 11.44 21.50
N SER A 192 -2.83 11.70 22.45
CA SER A 192 -3.79 10.71 22.93
C SER A 192 -4.75 10.23 21.82
N ASN A 193 -5.25 11.16 20.99
CA ASN A 193 -6.09 10.82 19.84
C ASN A 193 -5.35 9.96 18.81
N ILE A 194 -4.07 10.25 18.54
CA ILE A 194 -3.23 9.45 17.63
C ILE A 194 -3.01 8.05 18.20
N GLU A 195 -2.71 7.94 19.49
CA GLU A 195 -2.53 6.65 20.17
C GLU A 195 -3.81 5.80 20.12
N HIS A 196 -4.97 6.42 20.38
CA HIS A 196 -6.26 5.74 20.27
C HIS A 196 -6.50 5.20 18.84
N LYS A 197 -6.27 6.02 17.81
CA LYS A 197 -6.39 5.59 16.41
C LYS A 197 -5.42 4.46 16.04
N ASN A 198 -4.17 4.54 16.50
CA ASN A 198 -3.18 3.49 16.28
C ASN A 198 -3.61 2.16 16.91
N ASN A 199 -4.18 2.19 18.11
CA ASN A 199 -4.67 0.98 18.79
C ASN A 199 -5.82 0.32 18.02
N VAL A 200 -6.74 1.11 17.44
CA VAL A 200 -7.80 0.59 16.56
C VAL A 200 -7.21 -0.08 15.32
N LEU A 201 -6.22 0.56 14.68
CA LEU A 201 -5.57 0.00 13.49
C LEU A 201 -4.83 -1.30 13.79
N ILE A 202 -4.12 -1.39 14.93
CA ILE A 202 -3.45 -2.61 15.38
C ILE A 202 -4.47 -3.75 15.55
N LYS A 203 -5.64 -3.47 16.14
CA LYS A 203 -6.72 -4.44 16.28
C LYS A 203 -7.20 -4.94 14.91
N TYR A 204 -7.38 -4.05 13.94
CA TYR A 204 -7.74 -4.43 12.57
C TYR A 204 -6.66 -5.30 11.92
N GLN A 205 -5.38 -4.96 12.08
CA GLN A 205 -4.28 -5.78 11.55
C GLN A 205 -4.24 -7.19 12.17
N GLN A 206 -4.48 -7.31 13.47
CA GLN A 206 -4.58 -8.61 14.14
C GLN A 206 -5.72 -9.46 13.58
N ASN A 207 -6.91 -8.88 13.44
CA ASN A 207 -8.07 -9.58 12.88
C ASN A 207 -7.81 -10.07 11.44
N LEU A 208 -7.11 -9.28 10.61
CA LEU A 208 -6.74 -9.68 9.25
C LEU A 208 -5.70 -10.81 9.25
N LEU A 209 -4.75 -10.79 10.20
CA LEU A 209 -3.76 -11.85 10.35
C LEU A 209 -4.42 -13.18 10.75
N ASP A 210 -5.34 -13.14 11.72
CA ASP A 210 -6.08 -14.32 12.18
C ASP A 210 -6.93 -14.91 11.04
N LEU A 211 -7.62 -14.05 10.28
CA LEU A 211 -8.39 -14.47 9.09
C LEU A 211 -7.51 -15.15 8.05
N SER A 212 -6.33 -14.59 7.77
CA SER A 212 -5.41 -15.17 6.79
C SER A 212 -5.07 -16.62 7.09
N GLN A 213 -4.89 -16.98 8.37
CA GLN A 213 -4.58 -18.35 8.78
C GLN A 213 -5.79 -19.29 8.62
N LEU A 214 -7.00 -18.79 8.84
CA LEU A 214 -8.25 -19.55 8.74
C LEU A 214 -8.69 -19.79 7.29
N THR A 215 -8.30 -18.93 6.34
CA THR A 215 -8.70 -19.04 4.93
C THR A 215 -8.06 -20.17 4.13
N PHE A 216 -7.01 -20.84 4.63
CA PHE A 216 -6.27 -21.83 3.82
C PHE A 216 -6.80 -23.28 3.87
N SER A 217 -7.66 -23.63 4.83
CA SER A 217 -7.99 -25.04 5.12
C SER A 217 -9.46 -25.45 4.97
N ASN A 218 -10.39 -24.50 4.83
CA ASN A 218 -11.83 -24.77 4.92
C ASN A 218 -12.60 -24.54 3.60
N ASN A 219 -13.82 -25.10 3.48
CA ASN A 219 -14.77 -24.85 2.38
C ASN A 219 -15.11 -23.35 2.25
N LEU A 220 -15.46 -22.87 1.05
CA LEU A 220 -15.75 -21.47 0.75
C LEU A 220 -16.81 -20.87 1.69
N GLU A 221 -17.87 -21.62 1.98
CA GLU A 221 -18.95 -21.19 2.87
C GLU A 221 -18.45 -20.86 4.29
N ASN A 222 -17.61 -21.72 4.86
CA ASN A 222 -16.98 -21.47 6.18
C ASN A 222 -16.03 -20.26 6.14
N GLN A 223 -15.40 -19.99 5.00
CA GLN A 223 -14.55 -18.80 4.84
C GLN A 223 -15.39 -17.53 4.87
N PHE A 224 -16.52 -17.51 4.16
CA PHE A 224 -17.46 -16.38 4.23
C PHE A 224 -18.03 -16.19 5.63
N GLU A 225 -18.36 -17.29 6.32
CA GLU A 225 -18.80 -17.24 7.71
C GLU A 225 -17.78 -16.55 8.63
N ASN A 226 -16.52 -16.98 8.56
CA ASN A 226 -15.46 -16.41 9.39
C ASN A 226 -15.26 -14.92 9.06
N ILE A 227 -15.18 -14.57 7.77
CA ILE A 227 -15.01 -13.18 7.34
C ILE A 227 -16.17 -12.30 7.83
N CYS A 228 -17.42 -12.74 7.65
CA CYS A 228 -18.59 -11.98 8.08
C CYS A 228 -18.68 -11.83 9.60
N LYS A 229 -18.36 -12.88 10.38
CA LYS A 229 -18.30 -12.80 11.85
C LYS A 229 -17.21 -11.84 12.31
N THR A 230 -16.00 -11.96 11.76
CA THR A 230 -14.90 -11.06 12.08
C THR A 230 -15.23 -9.61 11.72
N ALA A 231 -15.87 -9.36 10.58
CA ALA A 231 -16.34 -8.04 10.19
C ALA A 231 -17.35 -7.48 11.20
N SER A 232 -18.34 -8.28 11.57
CA SER A 232 -19.37 -7.91 12.54
C SER A 232 -18.78 -7.56 13.91
N ASP A 233 -17.83 -8.37 14.39
CA ASP A 233 -17.16 -8.18 15.68
C ASP A 233 -16.18 -7.00 15.68
N ALA A 234 -15.39 -6.84 14.63
CA ALA A 234 -14.42 -5.77 14.51
C ALA A 234 -15.08 -4.39 14.42
N LEU A 235 -16.12 -4.28 13.58
CA LEU A 235 -16.85 -3.04 13.35
C LEU A 235 -17.98 -2.82 14.36
N ASN A 236 -18.30 -3.80 15.20
CA ASN A 236 -19.46 -3.80 16.09
C ASN A 236 -20.76 -3.44 15.35
N ILE A 237 -21.06 -4.21 14.30
CA ILE A 237 -22.27 -4.07 13.47
C ILE A 237 -23.15 -5.29 13.59
N SER A 238 -24.42 -5.12 13.24
CA SER A 238 -25.42 -6.18 13.43
C SER A 238 -25.41 -7.20 12.31
N ARG A 239 -25.04 -6.79 11.08
CA ARG A 239 -25.23 -7.62 9.90
C ARG A 239 -24.13 -7.45 8.87
N VAL A 240 -23.68 -8.57 8.30
CA VAL A 240 -22.69 -8.60 7.21
C VAL A 240 -23.10 -9.68 6.21
N SER A 241 -23.08 -9.33 4.93
CA SER A 241 -23.47 -10.26 3.86
C SER A 241 -22.52 -10.20 2.67
N VAL A 242 -22.38 -11.33 1.98
CA VAL A 242 -21.58 -11.47 0.76
C VAL A 242 -22.52 -11.78 -0.39
N TRP A 243 -22.46 -10.94 -1.42
CA TRP A 243 -23.28 -11.02 -2.61
C TRP A 243 -22.39 -11.16 -3.84
N LEU A 244 -22.73 -12.08 -4.75
CA LEU A 244 -21.96 -12.31 -5.98
C LEU A 244 -22.83 -12.09 -7.22
N PHE A 245 -22.22 -11.58 -8.27
CA PHE A 245 -22.88 -11.39 -9.56
C PHE A 245 -23.04 -12.72 -10.30
N GLU A 246 -24.21 -12.93 -10.89
CA GLU A 246 -24.57 -14.05 -11.74
C GLU A 246 -25.13 -13.52 -13.08
N ASN A 247 -25.27 -14.41 -14.08
CA ASN A 247 -25.86 -14.11 -15.38
C ASN A 247 -25.27 -12.86 -16.07
N ASN A 248 -23.95 -12.84 -16.30
CA ASN A 248 -23.24 -11.69 -16.88
C ASN A 248 -23.48 -10.36 -16.13
N SER A 249 -23.46 -10.40 -14.79
CA SER A 249 -23.66 -9.22 -13.93
C SER A 249 -25.06 -8.62 -13.96
N SER A 250 -26.07 -9.36 -14.43
CA SER A 250 -27.46 -8.89 -14.42
C SER A 250 -28.17 -9.13 -13.09
N LEU A 251 -27.76 -10.17 -12.35
CA LEU A 251 -28.35 -10.59 -11.09
C LEU A 251 -27.29 -10.59 -9.99
N LEU A 252 -27.62 -10.05 -8.82
CA LEU A 252 -26.78 -10.10 -7.63
C LEU A 252 -27.42 -11.08 -6.62
N THR A 253 -26.74 -12.19 -6.33
CA THR A 253 -27.27 -13.27 -5.48
C THR A 253 -26.50 -13.35 -4.16
N ARG A 254 -27.22 -13.42 -3.04
CA ARG A 254 -26.61 -13.57 -1.70
C ARG A 254 -26.01 -14.95 -1.55
N LYS A 255 -24.72 -15.03 -1.22
CA LYS A 255 -24.02 -16.29 -0.96
C LYS A 255 -23.90 -16.61 0.52
N PHE A 256 -23.75 -15.58 1.35
CA PHE A 256 -23.67 -15.77 2.79
C PHE A 256 -24.20 -14.54 3.54
N GLN A 257 -24.70 -14.76 4.75
CA GLN A 257 -25.12 -13.70 5.66
C GLN A 257 -24.88 -14.10 7.10
N PHE A 258 -24.31 -13.15 7.84
CA PHE A 258 -24.30 -13.17 9.29
C PHE A 258 -25.19 -12.04 9.80
N ASP A 259 -26.13 -12.35 10.69
CA ASP A 259 -27.00 -11.38 11.35
C ASP A 259 -27.09 -11.72 12.84
N ARG A 260 -26.65 -10.79 13.70
CA ARG A 260 -26.67 -10.92 15.16
C ARG A 260 -28.09 -10.95 15.73
N ASN A 261 -29.06 -10.37 15.03
CA ASN A 261 -30.45 -10.29 15.46
C ASN A 261 -31.29 -11.43 14.89
N GLU A 262 -30.68 -12.35 14.13
CA GLU A 262 -31.31 -13.55 13.55
C GLU A 262 -32.60 -13.25 12.74
N GLN A 263 -32.71 -12.05 12.16
CA GLN A 263 -33.86 -11.71 11.32
C GLN A 263 -33.83 -12.48 9.99
N GLN A 264 -34.91 -13.18 9.68
CA GLN A 264 -35.07 -13.84 8.38
C GLN A 264 -35.22 -12.80 7.26
N GLU A 265 -34.43 -12.98 6.20
CA GLU A 265 -34.51 -12.16 5.00
C GLU A 265 -35.05 -12.97 3.80
N PRO A 266 -36.21 -12.58 3.23
CA PRO A 266 -36.80 -13.29 2.11
C PRO A 266 -36.10 -12.98 0.76
N ILE A 267 -35.40 -11.85 0.65
CA ILE A 267 -34.74 -11.43 -0.60
C ILE A 267 -33.40 -12.16 -0.70
N SER A 268 -33.28 -13.11 -1.64
CA SER A 268 -32.03 -13.85 -1.90
C SER A 268 -31.28 -13.36 -3.15
N SER A 269 -31.95 -12.57 -4.00
CA SER A 269 -31.37 -12.05 -5.24
C SER A 269 -31.97 -10.69 -5.60
N ILE A 270 -31.17 -9.86 -6.27
CA ILE A 270 -31.46 -8.48 -6.64
C ILE A 270 -31.16 -8.29 -8.13
N GLU A 271 -32.12 -7.83 -8.93
CA GLU A 271 -31.88 -7.49 -10.32
C GLU A 271 -31.22 -6.12 -10.44
N THR A 272 -30.11 -6.05 -11.18
CA THR A 272 -29.32 -4.81 -11.29
C THR A 272 -30.07 -3.65 -11.94
N LYS A 273 -30.98 -3.96 -12.85
CA LYS A 273 -31.81 -2.97 -13.57
C LYS A 273 -32.77 -2.19 -12.65
N ASP A 274 -33.12 -2.77 -11.50
CA ASP A 274 -34.08 -2.18 -10.56
C ASP A 274 -33.40 -1.13 -9.65
N PHE A 275 -32.06 -1.14 -9.58
CA PHE A 275 -31.25 -0.25 -8.72
C PHE A 275 -30.08 0.41 -9.49
N PRO A 276 -30.35 1.11 -10.60
CA PRO A 276 -29.31 1.60 -11.51
C PRO A 276 -28.35 2.60 -10.86
N ASN A 277 -28.85 3.49 -10.01
CA ASN A 277 -28.01 4.52 -9.37
C ASN A 277 -27.02 3.90 -8.37
N TYR A 278 -27.46 2.88 -7.64
CA TYR A 278 -26.58 2.12 -6.77
C TYR A 278 -25.45 1.44 -7.55
N PHE A 279 -25.80 0.65 -8.58
CA PHE A 279 -24.82 -0.12 -9.34
C PHE A 279 -23.85 0.77 -10.13
N ASP A 280 -24.31 1.91 -10.66
CA ASP A 280 -23.44 2.92 -11.26
C ASP A 280 -22.45 3.53 -10.24
N THR A 281 -22.93 3.79 -9.02
CA THR A 281 -22.11 4.40 -7.97
C THR A 281 -21.06 3.43 -7.46
N ILE A 282 -21.44 2.19 -7.13
CA ILE A 282 -20.49 1.19 -6.62
C ILE A 282 -19.47 0.81 -7.71
N ALA A 283 -19.86 0.78 -8.99
CA ALA A 283 -18.94 0.54 -10.09
C ALA A 283 -17.85 1.61 -10.20
N LYS A 284 -18.20 2.89 -9.99
CA LYS A 284 -17.28 4.04 -10.06
C LYS A 284 -16.45 4.22 -8.80
N LYS A 285 -17.08 4.17 -7.62
CA LYS A 285 -16.44 4.50 -6.33
C LYS A 285 -15.81 3.30 -5.63
N LYS A 286 -16.20 2.07 -5.99
CA LYS A 286 -15.83 0.78 -5.36
C LYS A 286 -16.27 0.60 -3.91
N ILE A 287 -16.40 1.68 -3.15
CA ILE A 287 -16.86 1.72 -1.77
C ILE A 287 -17.98 2.75 -1.65
N ILE A 288 -19.05 2.40 -0.94
CA ILE A 288 -20.14 3.31 -0.57
C ILE A 288 -20.25 3.33 0.96
N ILE A 289 -20.16 4.51 1.55
CA ILE A 289 -20.38 4.74 2.97
C ILE A 289 -21.67 5.53 3.15
N ALA A 290 -22.69 4.91 3.72
CA ALA A 290 -23.99 5.51 3.95
C ALA A 290 -24.34 5.49 5.46
N PRO A 291 -23.93 6.53 6.22
CA PRO A 291 -24.28 6.63 7.65
C PRO A 291 -25.79 6.77 7.89
N ASP A 292 -26.53 7.27 6.90
CA ASP A 292 -27.98 7.37 6.88
C ASP A 292 -28.52 6.88 5.53
N VAL A 293 -28.92 5.61 5.48
CA VAL A 293 -29.42 4.98 4.23
C VAL A 293 -30.69 5.63 3.69
N GLN A 294 -31.47 6.33 4.54
CA GLN A 294 -32.68 7.04 4.11
C GLN A 294 -32.35 8.28 3.28
N LYS A 295 -31.24 8.97 3.60
CA LYS A 295 -30.85 10.24 2.96
C LYS A 295 -29.73 10.07 1.94
N HIS A 296 -29.03 8.95 1.95
CA HIS A 296 -27.86 8.75 1.12
C HIS A 296 -28.24 8.43 -0.33
N VAL A 297 -27.90 9.33 -1.25
CA VAL A 297 -28.31 9.28 -2.67
C VAL A 297 -27.95 7.96 -3.35
N ALA A 298 -26.80 7.36 -3.04
CA ALA A 298 -26.36 6.15 -3.75
C ALA A 298 -27.13 4.88 -3.38
N VAL A 299 -27.83 4.85 -2.25
CA VAL A 299 -28.49 3.63 -1.74
C VAL A 299 -29.98 3.82 -1.49
N ASN A 300 -30.52 5.00 -1.80
CA ASN A 300 -31.92 5.34 -1.52
C ASN A 300 -32.93 4.43 -2.25
N GLU A 301 -32.56 3.87 -3.41
CA GLU A 301 -33.37 2.91 -4.17
C GLU A 301 -33.69 1.66 -3.34
N PHE A 302 -32.80 1.26 -2.43
CA PHE A 302 -32.98 0.14 -1.51
C PHE A 302 -33.81 0.50 -0.25
N TYR A 303 -34.14 1.77 -0.01
CA TYR A 303 -34.72 2.18 1.26
C TYR A 303 -36.07 1.51 1.56
N GLU A 304 -37.05 1.63 0.66
CA GLU A 304 -38.37 1.03 0.86
C GLU A 304 -38.38 -0.51 0.73
N PRO A 305 -37.79 -1.13 -0.33
CA PRO A 305 -37.89 -2.57 -0.52
C PRO A 305 -36.97 -3.40 0.40
N TYR A 306 -35.89 -2.81 0.94
CA TYR A 306 -34.83 -3.57 1.61
C TYR A 306 -34.49 -3.01 3.01
N PHE A 307 -34.04 -1.76 3.11
CA PHE A 307 -33.52 -1.23 4.38
C PHE A 307 -34.60 -1.00 5.45
N LYS A 308 -35.76 -0.47 5.06
CA LYS A 308 -36.85 -0.11 6.00
C LYS A 308 -37.48 -1.33 6.68
N PRO A 309 -37.84 -2.43 5.97
CA PRO A 309 -38.33 -3.65 6.61
C PRO A 309 -37.35 -4.27 7.62
N LEU A 310 -36.05 -4.16 7.34
CA LEU A 310 -34.97 -4.73 8.15
C LEU A 310 -34.41 -3.78 9.20
N ASN A 311 -35.00 -2.58 9.34
CA ASN A 311 -34.52 -1.53 10.23
C ASN A 311 -33.06 -1.13 10.04
N ILE A 312 -32.48 -1.32 8.85
CA ILE A 312 -31.11 -0.90 8.54
C ILE A 312 -31.08 0.62 8.49
N LYS A 313 -30.17 1.23 9.26
CA LYS A 313 -30.01 2.70 9.34
C LYS A 313 -28.72 3.17 8.68
N SER A 314 -27.70 2.33 8.66
CA SER A 314 -26.38 2.64 8.12
C SER A 314 -25.83 1.44 7.34
N SER A 315 -25.15 1.69 6.23
CA SER A 315 -24.50 0.67 5.40
C SER A 315 -23.12 1.12 4.94
N LEU A 316 -22.21 0.16 4.83
CA LEU A 316 -20.89 0.27 4.25
C LEU A 316 -20.73 -0.88 3.25
N ASP A 317 -20.74 -0.57 1.97
CA ASP A 317 -20.69 -1.56 0.91
C ASP A 317 -19.36 -1.45 0.16
N CYS A 318 -18.71 -2.58 -0.08
CA CYS A 318 -17.44 -2.64 -0.80
C CYS A 318 -17.49 -3.67 -1.92
N SER A 319 -16.98 -3.30 -3.10
CA SER A 319 -16.86 -4.18 -4.26
C SER A 319 -15.83 -5.28 -4.00
N ILE A 320 -16.18 -6.52 -4.33
CA ILE A 320 -15.25 -7.64 -4.45
C ILE A 320 -14.74 -7.65 -5.88
N ILE A 321 -13.44 -7.41 -6.06
CA ILE A 321 -12.81 -7.23 -7.38
C ILE A 321 -11.82 -8.36 -7.64
N ILE A 322 -11.95 -9.03 -8.78
CA ILE A 322 -10.99 -10.03 -9.25
C ILE A 322 -10.54 -9.61 -10.65
N ASP A 323 -9.22 -9.45 -10.83
CA ASP A 323 -8.59 -9.12 -12.11
C ASP A 323 -9.23 -7.88 -12.82
N GLY A 324 -9.63 -6.88 -12.02
CA GLY A 324 -10.22 -5.61 -12.49
C GLY A 324 -11.73 -5.62 -12.71
N VAL A 325 -12.38 -6.77 -12.60
CA VAL A 325 -13.84 -6.94 -12.75
C VAL A 325 -14.49 -7.04 -11.38
N ILE A 326 -15.67 -6.42 -11.21
CA ILE A 326 -16.45 -6.57 -9.97
C ILE A 326 -17.19 -7.92 -10.02
N TYR A 327 -16.80 -8.83 -9.13
CA TYR A 327 -17.41 -10.16 -8.99
C TYR A 327 -18.54 -10.18 -7.96
N GLY A 328 -18.57 -9.21 -7.05
CA GLY A 328 -19.57 -9.16 -6.00
C GLY A 328 -19.45 -7.93 -5.12
N ILE A 329 -20.19 -7.93 -4.01
CA ILE A 329 -20.24 -6.87 -3.03
C ILE A 329 -20.29 -7.51 -1.63
N ILE A 330 -19.46 -7.01 -0.71
CA ILE A 330 -19.64 -7.23 0.73
C ILE A 330 -20.42 -6.04 1.30
N CYS A 331 -21.54 -6.32 1.99
CA CYS A 331 -22.40 -5.30 2.59
C CYS A 331 -22.30 -5.41 4.11
N CYS A 332 -21.88 -4.31 4.76
CA CYS A 332 -21.76 -4.19 6.20
C CYS A 332 -22.85 -3.23 6.72
N GLU A 333 -23.79 -3.74 7.50
CA GLU A 333 -25.05 -3.05 7.82
C GLU A 333 -25.28 -2.98 9.33
N HIS A 334 -25.88 -1.87 9.76
CA HIS A 334 -26.30 -1.68 11.15
C HIS A 334 -27.80 -1.39 11.26
N GLN A 335 -28.46 -2.15 12.14
CA GLN A 335 -29.90 -2.11 12.37
C GLN A 335 -30.26 -1.32 13.62
N PHE A 336 -31.50 -0.81 13.65
CA PHE A 336 -32.14 -0.09 14.76
C PHE A 336 -31.59 1.31 15.04
N ASP A 337 -30.28 1.48 15.11
CA ASP A 337 -29.60 2.76 15.33
C ASP A 337 -28.52 3.05 14.27
N ARG A 338 -28.02 4.29 14.28
CA ARG A 338 -27.07 4.77 13.27
C ARG A 338 -25.64 4.47 13.71
N LYS A 339 -24.85 3.98 12.76
CA LYS A 339 -23.40 3.87 12.89
C LYS A 339 -22.72 4.78 11.88
N ASP A 340 -21.87 5.67 12.38
CA ASP A 340 -20.96 6.45 11.55
C ASP A 340 -19.71 5.62 11.25
N PHE A 341 -19.66 5.03 10.06
CA PHE A 341 -18.46 4.37 9.55
C PHE A 341 -17.38 5.40 9.21
N ASN A 342 -16.18 5.21 9.72
CA ASN A 342 -15.04 6.05 9.41
C ASN A 342 -14.24 5.51 8.20
N ILE A 343 -13.16 6.20 7.82
CA ILE A 343 -12.33 5.79 6.68
C ILE A 343 -11.55 4.52 7.02
N GLU A 344 -11.12 4.38 8.27
CA GLU A 344 -10.41 3.21 8.77
C GLU A 344 -11.28 1.94 8.68
N ASP A 345 -12.59 2.05 8.93
CA ASP A 345 -13.58 0.98 8.79
C ASP A 345 -13.73 0.57 7.31
N ALA A 346 -13.79 1.55 6.41
CA ALA A 346 -13.88 1.30 4.98
C ALA A 346 -12.64 0.58 4.43
N LEU A 347 -11.44 0.97 4.88
CA LEU A 347 -10.19 0.30 4.51
C LEU A 347 -10.13 -1.13 5.07
N PHE A 348 -10.66 -1.35 6.29
CA PHE A 348 -10.76 -2.69 6.86
C PHE A 348 -11.70 -3.58 6.04
N VAL A 349 -12.90 -3.10 5.70
CA VAL A 349 -13.86 -3.84 4.85
C VAL A 349 -13.30 -4.08 3.45
N GLN A 350 -12.57 -3.13 2.89
CA GLN A 350 -11.86 -3.32 1.62
C GLN A 350 -10.87 -4.49 1.72
N SER A 351 -10.09 -4.57 2.79
CA SER A 351 -9.18 -5.70 3.02
C SER A 351 -9.94 -7.03 3.12
N LEU A 352 -11.11 -7.05 3.75
CA LEU A 352 -11.98 -8.24 3.78
C LEU A 352 -12.52 -8.62 2.39
N SER A 353 -12.86 -7.63 1.55
CA SER A 353 -13.28 -7.86 0.17
C SER A 353 -12.18 -8.52 -0.66
N GLU A 354 -10.92 -8.19 -0.40
CA GLU A 354 -9.75 -8.81 -1.04
C GLU A 354 -9.56 -10.26 -0.56
N PHE A 355 -9.80 -10.56 0.73
CA PHE A 355 -9.82 -11.94 1.21
C PHE A 355 -10.91 -12.77 0.54
N ILE A 356 -12.12 -12.23 0.39
CA ILE A 356 -13.21 -12.90 -0.33
C ILE A 356 -12.82 -13.15 -1.80
N ALA A 357 -12.25 -12.16 -2.46
CA ALA A 357 -11.76 -12.28 -3.84
C ALA A 357 -10.72 -13.40 -3.97
N LEU A 358 -9.78 -13.49 -3.02
CA LEU A 358 -8.77 -14.54 -2.98
C LEU A 358 -9.39 -15.93 -2.74
N SER A 359 -10.35 -16.04 -1.81
CA SER A 359 -11.10 -17.27 -1.54
C SER A 359 -11.80 -17.81 -2.78
N LEU A 360 -12.49 -16.93 -3.51
CA LEU A 360 -13.17 -17.26 -4.77
C LEU A 360 -12.18 -17.71 -5.85
N LYS A 361 -11.06 -17.00 -6.01
CA LYS A 361 -10.02 -17.37 -6.98
C LYS A 361 -9.42 -18.73 -6.66
N ASN A 362 -9.17 -19.02 -5.39
CA ASN A 362 -8.65 -20.31 -4.95
C ASN A 362 -9.64 -21.46 -5.22
N GLU A 363 -10.93 -21.24 -5.00
CA GLU A 363 -11.96 -22.24 -5.31
C GLU A 363 -12.05 -22.50 -6.83
N GLN A 364 -12.05 -21.46 -7.65
CA GLN A 364 -12.04 -21.58 -9.12
C GLN A 364 -10.80 -22.34 -9.62
N ILE A 365 -9.62 -22.06 -9.03
CA ILE A 365 -8.39 -22.79 -9.35
C ILE A 365 -8.54 -24.27 -8.98
N LYS A 366 -9.10 -24.59 -7.80
CA LYS A 366 -9.32 -25.97 -7.38
C LYS A 366 -10.28 -26.71 -8.33
N SER A 367 -11.39 -26.09 -8.72
CA SER A 367 -12.35 -26.72 -9.65
C SER A 367 -11.73 -26.95 -11.03
N LEU A 368 -10.97 -25.98 -11.53
CA LEU A 368 -10.30 -26.09 -12.83
C LEU A 368 -9.22 -27.19 -12.82
N LEU A 369 -8.42 -27.28 -11.74
CA LEU A 369 -7.44 -28.35 -11.58
C LEU A 369 -8.09 -29.73 -11.55
N TYR A 370 -9.24 -29.87 -10.89
CA TYR A 370 -10.00 -31.13 -10.88
C TYR A 370 -10.48 -31.50 -12.28
N GLU A 371 -11.01 -30.55 -13.05
CA GLU A 371 -11.44 -30.79 -14.43
C GLU A 371 -10.28 -31.20 -15.34
N ILE A 372 -9.14 -30.50 -15.25
CA ILE A 372 -7.92 -30.86 -15.98
C ILE A 372 -7.45 -32.26 -15.62
N GLN A 373 -7.44 -32.63 -14.33
CA GLN A 373 -7.08 -33.97 -13.90
C GLN A 373 -8.01 -35.04 -14.47
N LYS A 374 -9.32 -34.78 -14.47
CA LYS A 374 -10.32 -35.68 -15.06
C LYS A 374 -10.08 -35.86 -16.56
N LYS A 375 -9.88 -34.76 -17.29
CA LYS A 375 -9.60 -34.78 -18.74
C LYS A 375 -8.29 -35.49 -19.08
N ASN A 376 -7.24 -35.29 -18.28
CA ASN A 376 -5.99 -36.02 -18.45
C ASN A 376 -6.15 -37.53 -18.21
N GLY A 377 -6.98 -37.92 -17.24
CA GLY A 377 -7.34 -39.33 -17.02
C GLY A 377 -8.10 -39.94 -18.21
N GLU A 378 -9.10 -39.24 -18.73
CA GLU A 378 -9.85 -39.64 -19.93
C GLU A 378 -8.92 -39.81 -21.15
N LEU A 379 -8.03 -38.84 -21.40
CA LEU A 379 -7.05 -38.89 -22.48
C LEU A 379 -6.08 -40.06 -22.33
N LYS A 380 -5.59 -40.32 -21.12
CA LYS A 380 -4.68 -41.45 -20.86
C LYS A 380 -5.37 -42.79 -21.15
N ASN A 381 -6.63 -42.94 -20.74
CA ASN A 381 -7.40 -44.16 -21.02
C ASN A 381 -7.63 -44.35 -22.52
N MET A 382 -8.02 -43.28 -23.23
CA MET A 382 -8.18 -43.34 -24.69
C MET A 382 -6.87 -43.69 -25.40
N ASN A 383 -5.74 -43.12 -24.96
CA ASN A 383 -4.44 -43.41 -25.56
C ASN A 383 -4.05 -44.88 -25.38
N ASN A 384 -4.22 -45.43 -24.17
CA ASN A 384 -3.96 -46.85 -23.91
C ASN A 384 -4.84 -47.78 -24.77
N SER A 385 -6.14 -47.49 -24.88
CA SER A 385 -7.05 -48.27 -25.73
C SER A 385 -6.69 -48.17 -27.21
N LEU A 386 -6.25 -47.01 -27.67
CA LEU A 386 -5.79 -46.82 -29.04
C LEU A 386 -4.50 -47.60 -29.30
N GLU A 387 -3.54 -47.58 -28.37
CA GLU A 387 -2.31 -48.37 -28.46
C GLU A 387 -2.60 -49.88 -28.51
N GLU A 388 -3.53 -50.37 -27.69
CA GLU A 388 -3.98 -51.77 -27.72
C GLU A 388 -4.64 -52.12 -29.07
N ALA A 389 -5.55 -51.28 -29.56
CA ALA A 389 -6.22 -51.49 -30.85
C ALA A 389 -5.24 -51.48 -32.03
N VAL A 390 -4.27 -50.55 -32.02
CA VAL A 390 -3.20 -50.48 -33.03
C VAL A 390 -2.34 -51.73 -32.97
N LYS A 391 -1.96 -52.20 -31.78
CA LYS A 391 -1.17 -53.41 -31.61
C LYS A 391 -1.90 -54.64 -32.13
N GLU A 392 -3.18 -54.82 -31.79
CA GLU A 392 -3.98 -55.95 -32.27
C GLU A 392 -4.14 -55.90 -33.79
N ARG A 393 -4.44 -54.72 -34.34
CA ARG A 393 -4.58 -54.58 -35.80
C ARG A 393 -3.27 -54.82 -36.55
N THR A 394 -2.15 -54.41 -35.97
CA THR A 394 -0.82 -54.67 -36.53
C THR A 394 -0.55 -56.17 -36.56
N ARG A 395 -0.84 -56.89 -35.46
CA ARG A 395 -0.70 -58.34 -35.38
C ARG A 395 -1.58 -59.09 -36.38
N GLU A 396 -2.84 -58.66 -36.55
CA GLU A 396 -3.74 -59.22 -37.56
C GLU A 396 -3.20 -59.03 -38.98
N LEU A 397 -2.71 -57.83 -39.29
CA LEU A 397 -2.13 -57.53 -40.60
C LEU A 397 -0.86 -58.35 -40.87
N GLU A 398 0.00 -58.51 -39.87
CA GLU A 398 1.20 -59.37 -39.97
C GLU A 398 0.82 -60.83 -40.27
N MET A 399 -0.16 -61.38 -39.56
CA MET A 399 -0.66 -62.75 -39.83
C MET A 399 -1.25 -62.88 -41.23
N GLN A 400 -2.07 -61.92 -41.67
CA GLN A 400 -2.63 -61.93 -43.03
C GLN A 400 -1.54 -61.86 -44.10
N ASN A 401 -0.51 -61.06 -43.86
CA ASN A 401 0.61 -60.92 -44.77
C ASN A 401 1.43 -62.22 -44.87
N GLU A 402 1.65 -62.90 -43.74
CA GLU A 402 2.33 -64.21 -43.71
C GLU A 402 1.52 -65.27 -44.48
N GLN A 403 0.19 -65.35 -44.26
CA GLN A 403 -0.68 -66.25 -45.01
C GLN A 403 -0.68 -65.99 -46.52
N LEU A 404 -0.72 -64.72 -46.93
CA LEU A 404 -0.64 -64.33 -48.34
C LEU A 404 0.69 -64.79 -48.96
N SER A 405 1.79 -64.61 -48.24
CA SER A 405 3.12 -65.09 -48.65
C SER A 405 3.16 -66.61 -48.81
N GLU A 406 2.59 -67.35 -47.87
CA GLU A 406 2.48 -68.83 -47.93
C GLU A 406 1.65 -69.29 -49.14
N TYR A 407 0.50 -68.66 -49.41
CA TYR A 407 -0.31 -68.96 -50.60
C TYR A 407 0.44 -68.68 -51.90
N ALA A 408 1.18 -67.57 -51.97
CA ALA A 408 2.00 -67.24 -53.13
C ALA A 408 3.10 -68.30 -53.38
N PHE A 409 3.70 -68.83 -52.30
CA PHE A 409 4.67 -69.92 -52.36
C PHE A 409 4.04 -71.23 -52.88
N ILE A 410 2.91 -71.66 -52.29
CA ILE A 410 2.19 -72.88 -52.69
C ILE A 410 1.79 -72.82 -54.17
N ASN A 411 1.20 -71.72 -54.61
CA ASN A 411 0.78 -71.54 -56.00
C ASN A 411 1.97 -71.65 -56.97
N SER A 412 3.07 -70.96 -56.66
CA SER A 412 4.19 -70.83 -57.59
C SER A 412 5.06 -72.09 -57.68
N HIS A 413 5.23 -72.83 -56.58
CA HIS A 413 6.15 -73.98 -56.52
C HIS A 413 5.41 -75.32 -56.44
N LEU A 414 4.37 -75.43 -55.61
CA LEU A 414 3.74 -76.72 -55.32
C LEU A 414 2.64 -77.08 -56.32
N LEU A 415 1.91 -76.10 -56.86
CA LEU A 415 0.88 -76.35 -57.88
C LEU A 415 1.44 -76.32 -59.30
N ARG A 416 2.36 -75.40 -59.57
CA ARG A 416 2.94 -75.25 -60.91
C ARG A 416 3.79 -76.44 -61.34
N ALA A 417 4.62 -76.97 -60.44
CA ALA A 417 5.50 -78.12 -60.74
C ALA A 417 4.74 -79.39 -61.19
N PRO A 418 3.70 -79.89 -60.49
CA PRO A 418 2.91 -81.01 -60.96
C PRO A 418 2.14 -80.68 -62.25
N LEU A 419 1.65 -79.46 -62.41
CA LEU A 419 0.97 -79.05 -63.63
C LEU A 419 1.89 -79.08 -64.86
N SER A 420 3.11 -78.56 -64.74
CA SER A 420 4.12 -78.67 -65.80
C SER A 420 4.44 -80.12 -66.15
N ARG A 421 4.44 -81.03 -65.16
CA ARG A 421 4.59 -82.47 -65.42
C ARG A 421 3.40 -83.06 -66.18
N ILE A 422 2.17 -82.71 -65.80
CA ILE A 422 0.95 -83.13 -66.50
C ILE A 422 0.99 -82.65 -67.96
N LEU A 423 1.33 -81.37 -68.19
CA LEU A 423 1.48 -80.81 -69.53
C LEU A 423 2.54 -81.55 -70.34
N GLY A 424 3.71 -81.82 -69.77
CA GLY A 424 4.78 -82.55 -70.44
C GLY A 424 4.39 -83.99 -70.80
N LEU A 425 3.77 -84.72 -69.87
CA LEU A 425 3.30 -86.08 -70.10
C LEU A 425 2.16 -86.12 -71.12
N ALA A 426 1.18 -85.24 -71.01
CA ALA A 426 0.08 -85.14 -71.96
C ALA A 426 0.59 -84.81 -73.37
N PHE A 427 1.60 -83.94 -73.49
CA PHE A 427 2.25 -83.62 -74.76
C PHE A 427 2.99 -84.83 -75.36
N LEU A 428 3.67 -85.65 -74.56
CA LEU A 428 4.32 -86.87 -75.05
C LEU A 428 3.28 -87.90 -75.54
N ILE A 429 2.25 -88.15 -74.73
CA ILE A 429 1.19 -89.13 -75.03
C ILE A 429 0.41 -88.69 -76.30
N SER A 430 0.19 -87.39 -76.51
CA SER A 430 -0.52 -86.89 -77.69
C SER A 430 0.18 -87.21 -79.02
N HIS A 431 1.49 -87.49 -79.00
CA HIS A 431 2.28 -87.87 -80.18
C HIS A 431 2.37 -89.39 -80.40
N GLU A 432 1.99 -90.21 -79.40
CA GLU A 432 2.07 -91.68 -79.46
C GLU A 432 0.70 -92.36 -79.65
N VAL A 433 -0.39 -91.68 -79.35
CA VAL A 433 -1.76 -92.22 -79.46
C VAL A 433 -2.28 -92.15 -80.90
N THR A 434 -2.76 -93.28 -81.40
CA THR A 434 -3.30 -93.46 -82.77
C THR A 434 -4.82 -93.65 -82.81
N ILE A 435 -5.48 -93.76 -81.66
CA ILE A 435 -6.93 -93.92 -81.54
C ILE A 435 -7.58 -92.53 -81.50
N PRO A 436 -8.50 -92.19 -82.44
CA PRO A 436 -9.08 -90.84 -82.55
C PRO A 436 -9.83 -90.36 -81.30
N GLU A 437 -10.49 -91.25 -80.57
CA GLU A 437 -11.22 -90.91 -79.33
C GLU A 437 -10.27 -90.56 -78.18
N ASP A 438 -9.19 -91.31 -78.01
CA ASP A 438 -8.16 -91.04 -76.98
C ASP A 438 -7.37 -89.76 -77.28
N GLN A 439 -7.11 -89.49 -78.57
CA GLN A 439 -6.43 -88.27 -79.01
C GLN A 439 -7.23 -87.01 -78.67
N LYS A 440 -8.56 -87.06 -78.78
CA LYS A 440 -9.46 -85.98 -78.38
C LYS A 440 -9.43 -85.76 -76.86
N ILE A 441 -9.45 -86.83 -76.07
CA ILE A 441 -9.37 -86.74 -74.59
C ILE A 441 -8.04 -86.12 -74.14
N ILE A 442 -6.93 -86.48 -74.77
CA ILE A 442 -5.61 -85.92 -74.45
C ILE A 442 -5.53 -84.43 -74.85
N GLN A 443 -6.10 -84.05 -75.99
CA GLN A 443 -6.20 -82.62 -76.37
C GLN A 443 -6.98 -81.81 -75.33
N GLU A 444 -8.13 -82.30 -74.89
CA GLU A 444 -8.93 -81.65 -73.83
C GLU A 444 -8.14 -81.55 -72.51
N LEU A 445 -7.33 -82.57 -72.16
CA LEU A 445 -6.46 -82.54 -70.99
C LEU A 445 -5.35 -81.48 -71.11
N ILE A 446 -4.74 -81.33 -72.28
CA ILE A 446 -3.72 -80.30 -72.54
C ILE A 446 -4.36 -78.90 -72.46
N VAL A 447 -5.53 -78.69 -73.07
CA VAL A 447 -6.27 -77.42 -73.01
C VAL A 447 -6.59 -77.06 -71.56
N SER A 448 -7.21 -77.98 -70.82
CA SER A 448 -7.56 -77.78 -69.41
C SER A 448 -6.33 -77.51 -68.53
N SER A 449 -5.19 -78.17 -68.81
CA SER A 449 -3.95 -77.97 -68.07
C SER A 449 -3.29 -76.62 -68.36
N ASN A 450 -3.35 -76.14 -69.62
CA ASN A 450 -2.86 -74.81 -69.99
C ASN A 450 -3.74 -73.69 -69.42
N GLU A 451 -5.06 -73.90 -69.39
CA GLU A 451 -5.99 -72.98 -68.73
C GLU A 451 -5.64 -72.85 -67.23
N LEU A 452 -5.36 -73.97 -66.57
CA LEU A 452 -4.96 -73.97 -65.17
C LEU A 452 -3.61 -73.25 -64.94
N ASP A 453 -2.62 -73.39 -65.84
CA ASP A 453 -1.30 -72.71 -65.70
C ASP A 453 -1.46 -71.19 -65.87
N ALA A 454 -2.30 -70.77 -66.82
CA ALA A 454 -2.63 -69.37 -67.02
C ALA A 454 -3.33 -68.77 -65.78
N ILE A 455 -4.24 -69.51 -65.16
CA ILE A 455 -4.91 -69.09 -63.91
C ILE A 455 -3.90 -68.98 -62.76
N ILE A 456 -3.06 -70.00 -62.55
CA ILE A 456 -2.05 -70.00 -61.47
C ILE A 456 -1.07 -68.83 -61.63
N LYS A 457 -0.56 -68.61 -62.84
CA LYS A 457 0.37 -67.51 -63.12
C LYS A 457 -0.24 -66.15 -62.80
N LYS A 458 -1.51 -65.95 -63.16
CA LYS A 458 -2.24 -64.71 -62.89
C LYS A 458 -2.56 -64.52 -61.41
N ILE A 459 -2.86 -65.59 -60.68
CA ILE A 459 -2.99 -65.56 -59.21
C ILE A 459 -1.67 -65.13 -58.58
N SER A 460 -0.53 -65.68 -59.01
CA SER A 460 0.79 -65.29 -58.50
C SER A 460 1.13 -63.82 -58.80
N GLU A 461 0.86 -63.32 -60.00
CA GLU A 461 1.07 -61.91 -60.35
C GLU A 461 0.24 -60.97 -59.46
N ILE A 462 -1.04 -61.30 -59.23
CA ILE A 462 -1.92 -60.47 -58.40
C ILE A 462 -1.53 -60.51 -56.91
N LEU A 463 -1.13 -61.68 -56.39
CA LEU A 463 -0.63 -61.81 -55.02
C LEU A 463 0.67 -61.02 -54.79
N TYR A 464 1.50 -60.86 -55.83
CA TYR A 464 2.76 -60.12 -55.76
C TYR A 464 2.58 -58.60 -55.91
N ASP A 465 1.63 -58.15 -56.74
CA ASP A 465 1.35 -56.72 -56.98
C ASP A 465 0.45 -56.07 -55.90
N GLY A 466 -0.09 -56.85 -54.96
CA GLY A 466 -0.86 -56.33 -53.82
C GLY A 466 -2.21 -55.69 -54.19
N ASN A 467 -2.72 -55.91 -55.41
CA ASN A 467 -3.98 -55.33 -55.85
C ASN A 467 -5.20 -56.14 -55.35
N ASN A 468 -6.27 -55.43 -54.96
CA ASN A 468 -7.52 -56.00 -54.48
C ASN A 468 -8.20 -56.85 -55.55
N LEU A 469 -8.22 -58.16 -55.33
CA LEU A 469 -8.85 -59.15 -56.22
C LEU A 469 -10.37 -59.12 -56.01
N LYS A 470 -11.15 -58.60 -56.97
CA LYS A 470 -12.61 -58.73 -56.93
C LYS A 470 -13.01 -60.07 -57.56
N ARG A 471 -14.03 -60.73 -56.99
CA ARG A 471 -14.58 -61.99 -57.56
C ARG A 471 -14.99 -61.87 -59.03
N GLU A 472 -15.30 -60.66 -59.47
CA GLU A 472 -15.63 -60.33 -60.86
C GLU A 472 -14.43 -60.49 -61.80
N ASP A 473 -13.20 -60.20 -61.33
CA ASP A 473 -11.98 -60.32 -62.14
C ASP A 473 -11.68 -61.80 -62.46
N ILE A 474 -11.91 -62.70 -61.51
CA ILE A 474 -11.76 -64.16 -61.71
C ILE A 474 -12.79 -64.68 -62.72
N ARG A 475 -14.06 -64.27 -62.59
CA ARG A 475 -15.13 -64.69 -63.52
C ARG A 475 -14.84 -64.25 -64.95
N THR A 476 -14.37 -63.02 -65.13
CA THR A 476 -14.04 -62.49 -66.46
C THR A 476 -12.88 -63.24 -67.12
N ILE A 477 -11.95 -63.79 -66.34
CA ILE A 477 -10.83 -64.61 -66.83
C ILE A 477 -11.32 -65.99 -67.27
N LEU A 478 -12.17 -66.64 -66.47
CA LEU A 478 -12.79 -67.92 -66.83
C LEU A 478 -13.61 -67.76 -68.12
N ASP A 479 -14.46 -66.73 -68.20
CA ASP A 479 -15.35 -66.50 -69.35
C ASP A 479 -14.61 -66.16 -70.66
N ARG A 480 -13.39 -65.60 -70.61
CA ARG A 480 -12.58 -65.33 -71.81
C ARG A 480 -11.93 -66.58 -72.40
N ASN A 481 -11.53 -67.55 -71.57
CA ASN A 481 -10.92 -68.78 -72.05
C ASN A 481 -11.96 -69.74 -72.65
N PHE A 482 -13.18 -69.81 -72.07
CA PHE A 482 -14.28 -70.63 -72.60
C PHE A 482 -14.75 -70.24 -74.01
N LYS A 483 -14.52 -69.00 -74.46
CA LYS A 483 -14.88 -68.55 -75.82
C LYS A 483 -13.84 -68.88 -76.89
N ASN A 484 -12.61 -69.22 -76.51
CA ASN A 484 -11.54 -69.50 -77.47
C ASN A 484 -11.35 -71.00 -77.75
N SER A 485 -11.95 -71.89 -76.97
CA SER A 485 -11.92 -73.36 -77.18
C SER A 485 -13.09 -73.90 -78.02
N SER A 486 -13.98 -73.03 -78.53
CA SER A 486 -15.22 -73.40 -79.22
C SER A 486 -15.34 -72.91 -80.68
N ASN A 487 -14.21 -72.69 -81.38
CA ASN A 487 -14.18 -72.43 -82.83
C ASN A 487 -13.26 -73.38 -83.58
#